data_AF-A0AAP3DEB0-F1
#
_entry.id   AF-A0AAP3DEB0-F1
#
_cell.length_a   1.000
_cell.length_b   1.000
_cell.length_c   1.000
_cell.angle_alpha   90.00
_cell.angle_beta   90.00
_cell.angle_gamma   90.00
#
_symmetry.space_group_name_H-M   'P 1'
#
loop_
_entity.id
_entity.type
_entity.pdbx_description
1 polymer ?
#
loop_
_entity_poly.entity_id
_entity_poly.type
_entity_poly.pdbx_seq_one_letter_code
_entity_poly.pdbx_strand_id
1 'polypeptide(L)' 'MDKDKKENVEERDRMAGFAAYVQKNKDKIRRATEMNTTRTKDGLVLISKNDTWRKETEWDDLYKEISKE' A
#
# COMPACT_ATOMS: atom_id res chain seq x y z
N MET A 1 4.33 25.64 -23.78
CA MET A 1 3.66 24.48 -23.17
C MET A 1 4.21 24.33 -21.77
N ASP A 2 3.37 24.63 -20.79
CA ASP A 2 3.74 24.77 -19.38
C ASP A 2 4.38 23.48 -18.84
N LYS A 3 5.54 23.61 -18.18
CA LYS A 3 6.28 22.50 -17.57
C LYS A 3 5.38 21.67 -16.65
N ASP A 4 4.49 22.33 -15.91
CA ASP A 4 3.55 21.73 -14.96
C ASP A 4 2.55 20.78 -15.64
N LYS A 5 2.14 21.06 -16.88
CA LYS A 5 1.28 20.15 -17.67
C LYS A 5 2.04 18.92 -18.14
N LYS A 6 3.34 19.04 -18.38
CA LYS A 6 4.18 17.94 -18.87
C LYS A 6 4.52 16.97 -17.75
N GLU A 7 4.86 17.47 -16.56
CA GLU A 7 5.06 16.63 -15.36
C GLU A 7 3.81 15.85 -14.97
N ASN A 8 2.63 16.47 -15.02
CA ASN A 8 1.36 15.82 -14.67
C ASN A 8 0.99 14.67 -15.63
N VAL A 9 1.37 14.77 -16.91
CA VAL A 9 1.15 13.70 -17.90
C VAL A 9 2.13 12.54 -17.69
N GLU A 10 3.41 12.84 -17.45
CA GLU A 10 4.42 11.81 -17.17
C GLU A 10 4.16 11.05 -15.85
N GLU A 11 3.59 11.69 -14.85
CA GLU A 11 3.18 11.04 -13.60
C GLU A 11 1.96 10.11 -13.82
N ARG A 12 0.96 10.54 -14.59
CA ARG A 12 -0.20 9.71 -14.95
C ARG A 12 0.20 8.47 -15.76
N ASP A 13 1.09 8.63 -16.73
CA ASP A 13 1.57 7.51 -17.54
C ASP A 13 2.40 6.52 -16.71
N ARG A 14 3.21 7.01 -15.75
CA ARG A 14 3.91 6.16 -14.78
C ARG A 14 2.96 5.41 -13.85
N MET A 15 1.93 6.09 -13.33
CA MET A 15 0.88 5.47 -12.51
C MET A 15 0.12 4.38 -13.30
N ALA A 16 -0.20 4.62 -14.57
CA ALA A 16 -0.83 3.64 -15.44
C ALA A 16 0.06 2.41 -15.68
N GLY A 17 1.36 2.62 -15.91
CA GLY A 17 2.35 1.55 -16.03
C GLY A 17 2.50 0.72 -14.75
N PHE A 18 2.53 1.39 -13.59
CA PHE A 18 2.57 0.72 -12.29
C PHE A 18 1.31 -0.10 -12.03
N ALA A 19 0.13 0.47 -12.28
CA ALA A 19 -1.14 -0.25 -12.13
C ALA A 19 -1.19 -1.50 -13.02
N ALA A 20 -0.77 -1.40 -14.28
CA ALA A 20 -0.69 -2.53 -15.20
C ALA A 20 0.29 -3.61 -14.70
N TYR A 21 1.45 -3.20 -14.16
CA TYR A 21 2.41 -4.12 -13.55
C TYR A 21 1.83 -4.85 -12.34
N VAL A 22 1.15 -4.14 -11.43
CA VAL A 22 0.49 -4.72 -10.26
C VAL A 22 -0.58 -5.72 -10.68
N GLN A 23 -1.42 -5.39 -11.67
CA GLN A 23 -2.45 -6.30 -12.17
C GLN A 23 -1.83 -7.57 -12.78
N LYS A 24 -0.80 -7.41 -13.63
CA LYS A 24 -0.11 -8.54 -14.27
C LYS A 24 0.55 -9.48 -13.25
N ASN A 25 1.01 -8.97 -12.12
CA ASN A 25 1.75 -9.72 -11.11
C ASN A 25 0.97 -9.97 -9.81
N LYS A 26 -0.34 -9.70 -9.81
CA LYS A 26 -1.19 -9.69 -8.62
C LYS A 26 -1.05 -10.95 -7.75
N ASP A 27 -1.03 -12.12 -8.37
CA ASP A 27 -0.90 -13.39 -7.63
C ASP A 27 0.48 -13.59 -6.99
N LYS A 28 1.55 -13.16 -7.66
CA LYS A 28 2.91 -13.23 -7.10
C LYS A 28 3.06 -12.29 -5.92
N ILE A 29 2.54 -11.06 -6.07
CA ILE A 29 2.51 -10.05 -5.00
C ILE A 29 1.72 -10.61 -3.81
N ARG A 30 0.50 -11.11 -4.06
CA ARG A 30 -0.34 -11.69 -3.01
C ARG A 30 0.37 -12.81 -2.25
N ARG A 31 0.97 -13.78 -2.95
CA ARG A 31 1.70 -14.88 -2.30
C ARG A 31 2.86 -14.38 -1.43
N ALA A 32 3.64 -13.43 -1.94
CA ALA A 32 4.75 -12.85 -1.17
C ALA A 32 4.25 -12.11 0.08
N THR A 33 3.15 -11.37 -0.03
CA THR A 33 2.51 -10.70 1.11
C THR A 33 1.98 -11.72 2.12
N GLU A 34 1.29 -12.77 1.66
CA GLU A 34 0.73 -13.82 2.53
C GLU A 34 1.81 -14.57 3.31
N MET A 35 2.97 -14.86 2.71
CA MET A 35 4.09 -15.51 3.41
C MET A 35 4.62 -14.68 4.58
N ASN A 36 4.57 -13.35 4.48
CA ASN A 36 5.06 -12.44 5.49
C ASN A 36 3.95 -11.94 6.45
N THR A 37 2.70 -12.33 6.22
CA THR A 37 1.55 -11.86 7.00
C THR A 37 0.99 -12.99 7.84
N THR A 38 1.06 -12.86 9.17
CA THR A 38 0.38 -13.79 10.08
C THR A 38 -1.08 -13.38 10.23
N ARG A 39 -2.02 -14.34 10.31
CA ARG A 39 -3.45 -14.08 10.54
C ARG A 39 -3.97 -14.82 11.76
N THR A 40 -4.94 -14.22 12.43
CA THR A 40 -5.72 -14.86 13.51
C THR A 40 -6.73 -15.85 12.93
N LYS A 41 -7.35 -16.69 13.78
CA LYS A 41 -8.40 -17.63 13.38
C LYS A 41 -9.61 -16.94 12.73
N ASP A 42 -9.86 -15.69 13.09
CA ASP A 42 -10.94 -14.86 12.55
C ASP A 42 -10.54 -14.12 11.25
N GLY A 43 -9.34 -14.39 10.72
CA GLY A 43 -8.86 -13.83 9.45
C GLY A 43 -8.16 -12.46 9.56
N LEU A 44 -8.10 -11.87 10.76
CA LEU A 44 -7.45 -10.58 10.99
C LEU A 44 -5.93 -10.68 10.87
N VAL A 45 -5.29 -9.70 10.24
CA VAL A 45 -3.83 -9.59 10.13
C VAL A 45 -3.24 -9.30 11.51
N LEU A 46 -2.23 -10.09 11.89
CA LEU A 46 -1.53 -9.98 13.16
C LEU A 46 -0.16 -9.33 12.94
N ILE A 47 0.03 -8.15 13.51
CA ILE A 47 1.36 -7.52 13.62
C ILE A 47 2.06 -8.14 14.83
N SER A 48 3.31 -8.59 14.64
CA SER A 48 4.10 -9.20 15.72
C SER A 48 4.33 -8.22 16.86
N LYS A 49 4.37 -8.72 18.11
CA LYS A 49 4.63 -7.86 19.28
C LYS A 49 5.99 -7.17 19.22
N ASN A 50 6.93 -7.75 18.49
CA ASN A 50 8.31 -7.28 18.32
C ASN A 50 8.51 -6.49 17.02
N ASP A 51 7.45 -6.29 16.23
CA ASP A 51 7.53 -5.52 15.00
C ASP A 51 7.85 -4.06 15.31
N THR A 52 8.79 -3.47 14.57
CA THR A 52 9.18 -2.07 14.74
C THR A 52 8.03 -1.12 14.42
N TRP A 53 7.19 -1.48 13.44
CA TRP A 53 6.05 -0.66 13.02
C TRP A 53 4.93 -0.67 14.05
N ARG A 54 4.88 -1.65 14.96
CA ARG A 54 3.87 -1.71 16.02
C ARG A 54 3.91 -0.51 16.98
N LYS A 55 5.03 0.21 17.03
CA LYS A 55 5.20 1.39 17.89
C LYS A 55 5.01 2.71 17.14
N GLU A 56 4.85 2.67 15.83
CA GLU A 56 4.65 3.86 15.01
C GLU A 56 3.18 4.27 15.07
N THR A 57 2.90 5.42 15.68
CA THR A 57 1.54 5.96 15.79
C THR A 57 1.09 6.69 14.52
N GLU A 58 2.02 6.97 13.61
CA GLU A 58 1.79 7.72 12.37
C GLU A 58 0.70 7.06 11.51
N TRP A 59 0.69 5.74 11.44
CA TRP A 59 -0.32 4.97 10.70
C TRP A 59 -1.70 5.00 11.36
N ASP A 60 -1.75 4.95 12.70
CA ASP A 60 -3.00 5.07 13.46
C ASP A 60 -3.59 6.48 13.32
N ASP A 61 -2.75 7.50 13.32
CA ASP A 61 -3.16 8.89 13.18
C ASP A 61 -3.62 9.20 11.75
N LEU A 62 -2.90 8.71 10.74
CA LEU A 62 -3.32 8.79 9.35
C LEU A 62 -4.66 8.08 9.13
N TYR A 63 -4.84 6.88 9.71
CA TYR A 63 -6.10 6.15 9.60
C TYR A 63 -7.27 6.95 10.18
N LYS A 64 -7.10 7.59 11.35
CA LYS A 64 -8.13 8.46 11.93
C LYS A 64 -8.43 9.66 11.06
N GLU A 65 -7.44 10.20 10.35
CA GLU A 65 -7.62 11.34 9.45
C GLU A 65 -8.48 10.95 8.24
N ILE A 66 -8.14 9.84 7.57
CA ILE A 66 -8.87 9.38 6.38
C ILE A 66 -10.23 8.73 6.68
N SER A 67 -10.44 8.22 7.90
CA SER A 67 -11.71 7.59 8.31
C SER A 67 -12.77 8.58 8.79
N LYS A 68 -12.42 9.87 8.88
CA LYS A 68 -13.34 10.94 9.28
C LYS A 68 -14.04 11.60 8.09
N GLU A 69 -13.80 11.15 6.87
CA GLU A 69 -14.58 11.45 5.66
C GLU A 69 -15.73 10.46 5.48
#